data_AF-A0A1J6KF25-F1
#
_entry.id   AF-A0A1J6KF25-F1
#
_cell.length_a   1.000
_cell.length_b   1.000
_cell.length_c   1.000
_cell.angle_alpha   90.00
_cell.angle_beta   90.00
_cell.angle_gamma   90.00
#
_symmetry.space_group_name_H-M   'P 1'
#
loop_
_entity.id
_entity.type
_entity.pdbx_description
1 polymer ?
#
loop_
_entity_poly.entity_id
_entity_poly.type
_entity_poly.pdbx_seq_one_letter_code
_entity_poly.pdbx_strand_id
1 'polypeptide(L)'
;MILGYRSKIILPFSHHNLGNGKLCSSTKENTICQRPCRGVTCSYSIASSLDSFEEAKERIKKTFQKVELSPSSYDTAWVAMIPSRNSVKQPCFPQCLDWILENQREDGSWGLNPSHSLLVKDSLSSTLACLLALRKWGVGDNLVQGVGEGDGLEEGVR
;
A
#
# COMPACT_ATOMS: atom_id res chain seq x y z
N MET A 1 -24.08 -20.58 3.23
CA MET A 1 -24.82 -19.30 3.23
C MET A 1 -23.91 -18.24 3.82
N ILE A 2 -23.22 -17.48 2.99
CA ILE A 2 -22.44 -16.31 3.39
C ILE A 2 -23.14 -15.12 2.72
N LEU A 3 -23.75 -14.27 3.53
CA LEU A 3 -24.46 -13.07 3.09
C LEU A 3 -23.47 -12.12 2.41
N GLY A 4 -23.71 -11.84 1.13
CA GLY A 4 -22.99 -10.82 0.39
C GLY A 4 -23.42 -9.42 0.83
N TYR A 5 -22.46 -8.64 1.33
CA TYR A 5 -22.64 -7.21 1.53
C TYR A 5 -22.21 -6.48 0.24
N ARG A 6 -23.20 -6.22 -0.63
CA ARG A 6 -23.07 -5.22 -1.69
C ARG A 6 -23.13 -3.83 -1.06
N SER A 7 -21.98 -3.20 -0.86
CA SER A 7 -21.90 -1.78 -0.53
C SER A 7 -22.41 -0.95 -1.72
N LYS A 8 -23.71 -0.61 -1.70
CA LYS A 8 -24.25 0.48 -2.53
C LYS A 8 -23.74 1.79 -1.96
N ILE A 9 -22.73 2.38 -2.60
CA ILE A 9 -22.38 3.78 -2.36
C ILE A 9 -23.52 4.61 -2.96
N ILE A 10 -24.43 5.07 -2.11
CA ILE A 10 -25.43 6.08 -2.45
C ILE A 10 -24.76 7.43 -2.21
N LEU A 11 -24.28 8.05 -3.29
CA LEU A 11 -23.95 9.47 -3.27
C LEU A 11 -25.27 10.27 -3.23
N PRO A 12 -25.43 11.27 -2.34
CA PRO A 12 -26.61 12.12 -2.37
C PRO A 12 -26.49 13.04 -3.58
N PHE A 13 -27.16 12.66 -4.67
CA PHE A 13 -27.41 13.53 -5.81
C PHE A 13 -28.46 14.56 -5.39
N SER A 14 -28.05 15.82 -5.18
CA SER A 14 -28.96 16.94 -5.02
C SER A 14 -29.75 17.13 -6.31
N HIS A 15 -31.05 16.81 -6.25
CA HIS A 15 -32.02 17.15 -7.28
C HIS A 15 -32.24 18.67 -7.31
N HIS A 16 -31.94 19.30 -8.43
CA HIS A 16 -32.63 20.52 -8.85
C HIS A 16 -33.27 20.27 -10.21
N ASN A 17 -34.61 20.19 -10.19
CA ASN A 17 -35.45 20.26 -11.37
C ASN A 17 -35.34 21.65 -12.00
N LEU A 18 -35.10 21.73 -13.31
CA LEU A 18 -35.58 22.84 -14.12
C LEU A 18 -35.69 22.43 -15.60
N GLY A 19 -36.92 22.38 -16.08
CA GLY A 19 -37.35 23.01 -17.34
C GLY A 19 -36.86 22.42 -18.67
N ASN A 20 -37.82 21.86 -19.40
CA ASN A 20 -37.80 21.59 -20.84
C ASN A 20 -37.08 22.67 -21.67
N GLY A 21 -36.27 22.26 -22.63
CA GLY A 21 -35.85 23.14 -23.71
C GLY A 21 -34.68 22.66 -24.56
N LYS A 22 -35.02 22.11 -25.73
CA LYS A 22 -34.26 22.09 -26.99
C LYS A 22 -33.21 20.99 -27.18
N LEU A 23 -33.62 20.09 -28.09
CA LEU A 23 -32.78 19.30 -28.99
C LEU A 23 -31.69 20.18 -29.60
N CYS A 24 -30.42 19.91 -29.29
CA CYS A 24 -29.29 20.51 -29.98
C CYS A 24 -28.49 19.39 -30.67
N SER A 25 -28.60 19.39 -31.98
CA SER A 25 -27.83 18.62 -32.95
C SER A 25 -26.33 18.81 -32.78
N SER A 26 -25.59 17.71 -32.93
CA SER A 26 -24.14 17.69 -33.01
C SER A 26 -23.67 18.31 -34.33
N THR A 27 -22.88 19.37 -34.24
CA THR A 27 -21.96 19.76 -35.31
C THR A 27 -20.64 20.15 -34.68
N LYS A 28 -19.55 19.60 -35.21
CA LYS A 28 -18.18 19.84 -34.77
C LYS A 28 -17.87 21.34 -34.87
N GLU A 29 -17.65 21.99 -33.73
CA GLU A 29 -16.72 23.09 -33.45
C GLU A 29 -17.22 23.92 -32.25
N ASN A 30 -16.41 23.97 -31.20
CA ASN A 30 -16.44 24.86 -30.02
C ASN A 30 -17.82 25.27 -29.46
N THR A 31 -18.35 24.45 -28.55
CA THR A 31 -19.49 24.87 -27.70
C THR A 31 -18.99 25.65 -26.48
N ILE A 32 -19.20 26.97 -26.48
CA ILE A 32 -18.98 27.85 -25.32
C ILE A 32 -20.27 27.87 -24.49
N CYS A 33 -20.26 27.26 -23.30
CA CYS A 33 -21.38 27.40 -22.35
C CYS A 33 -21.32 28.75 -21.65
N GLN A 34 -22.06 29.73 -22.15
CA GLN A 34 -22.28 30.99 -21.43
C GLN A 34 -23.41 30.81 -20.41
N ARG A 35 -23.07 30.73 -19.11
CA ARG A 35 -24.01 31.04 -18.03
C ARG A 35 -23.84 32.50 -17.62
N PRO A 36 -24.91 33.27 -17.39
CA PRO A 36 -24.81 34.66 -16.96
C PRO A 36 -24.50 34.70 -15.45
N CYS A 37 -23.22 34.55 -15.10
CA CYS A 37 -22.72 34.94 -13.78
C CYS A 37 -22.14 36.35 -13.91
N ARG A 38 -22.61 37.29 -13.08
CA ARG A 38 -22.11 38.68 -13.08
C ARG A 38 -20.60 38.68 -12.82
N GLY A 39 -19.84 39.15 -13.81
CA GLY A 39 -18.54 39.80 -13.61
C GLY A 39 -17.26 38.98 -13.70
N VAL A 40 -17.29 37.66 -13.91
CA VAL A 40 -16.06 36.87 -14.18
C VAL A 40 -16.32 35.83 -15.26
N THR A 41 -15.70 36.00 -16.42
CA THR A 41 -15.66 34.97 -17.46
C THR A 41 -14.64 33.92 -17.07
N CYS A 42 -15.10 32.80 -16.51
CA CYS A 42 -14.25 31.63 -16.30
C CYS A 42 -14.21 30.82 -17.60
N SER A 43 -13.17 31.02 -18.42
CA SER A 43 -12.89 30.17 -19.58
C SER A 43 -12.12 28.94 -19.10
N TYR A 44 -12.81 27.83 -18.84
CA TYR A 44 -12.15 26.54 -18.73
C TYR A 44 -12.13 25.89 -20.11
N SER A 45 -10.93 25.62 -20.63
CA SER A 45 -10.77 24.99 -21.94
C SER A 45 -11.10 23.50 -21.83
N ILE A 46 -12.28 23.09 -22.30
CA ILE A 46 -12.73 21.67 -22.32
C ILE A 46 -11.68 20.76 -23.01
N ALA A 47 -10.99 21.26 -24.04
CA ALA A 47 -9.92 20.52 -24.72
C ALA A 47 -8.76 20.13 -23.78
N SER A 48 -8.30 21.05 -22.92
CA SER A 48 -7.24 20.78 -21.95
C SER A 48 -7.69 19.82 -20.84
N SER A 49 -8.97 19.89 -20.45
CA SER A 49 -9.55 18.96 -19.48
C SER A 49 -9.74 17.55 -20.03
N LEU A 50 -9.98 17.39 -21.34
CA LEU A 50 -10.11 16.08 -21.97
C LEU A 50 -8.76 15.43 -22.24
N ASP A 51 -7.75 16.20 -22.64
CA ASP A 51 -6.37 15.72 -22.79
C ASP A 51 -5.82 15.19 -21.46
N SER A 52 -6.01 15.95 -20.37
CA SER A 52 -5.58 15.51 -19.03
C SER A 52 -6.34 14.28 -18.53
N PHE A 53 -7.61 14.13 -18.90
CA PHE A 53 -8.41 12.95 -18.56
C PHE A 53 -7.95 11.69 -19.31
N GLU A 54 -7.71 11.81 -20.62
CA GLU A 54 -7.23 10.68 -21.43
C GLU A 54 -5.80 10.27 -21.04
N GLU A 55 -4.93 11.24 -20.72
CA GLU A 55 -3.60 10.95 -20.16
C GLU A 55 -3.71 10.21 -18.81
N ALA A 56 -4.57 10.67 -17.90
CA ALA A 56 -4.82 9.99 -16.64
C ALA A 56 -5.38 8.57 -16.85
N LYS A 57 -6.28 8.39 -17.82
CA LYS A 57 -6.86 7.08 -18.17
C LYS A 57 -5.80 6.11 -18.66
N GLU A 58 -4.92 6.54 -19.56
CA GLU A 58 -3.84 5.69 -20.07
C GLU A 58 -2.80 5.39 -18.98
N ARG A 59 -2.49 6.35 -18.09
CA ARG A 59 -1.62 6.10 -16.92
C ARG A 59 -2.20 5.03 -16.00
N ILE A 60 -3.48 5.15 -15.65
CA ILE A 60 -4.17 4.18 -14.79
C ILE A 60 -4.19 2.79 -15.45
N LYS A 61 -4.53 2.74 -16.74
CA LYS A 61 -4.54 1.49 -17.53
C LYS A 61 -3.16 0.82 -17.56
N LYS A 62 -2.08 1.60 -17.66
CA LYS A 62 -0.70 1.09 -17.60
C LYS A 62 -0.35 0.53 -16.21
N THR A 63 -0.80 1.18 -15.13
CA THR A 63 -0.59 0.67 -13.77
C THR A 63 -1.24 -0.70 -13.57
N PHE A 64 -2.44 -0.93 -14.10
CA PHE A 64 -3.11 -2.23 -13.99
C PHE A 64 -2.43 -3.36 -14.79
N GLN A 65 -1.61 -3.04 -15.79
CA GLN A 65 -0.84 -4.04 -16.52
C GLN A 65 0.36 -4.56 -15.72
N LYS A 66 0.84 -3.80 -14.74
CA LYS A 66 1.97 -4.17 -13.87
C LYS A 66 1.63 -3.88 -12.41
N VAL A 67 0.92 -4.82 -11.79
CA VAL A 67 0.66 -4.77 -10.35
C VAL A 67 1.91 -5.20 -9.61
N GLU A 68 2.64 -4.24 -9.05
CA GLU A 68 3.72 -4.49 -8.10
C GLU A 68 3.14 -4.56 -6.70
N LEU A 69 3.23 -5.73 -6.07
CA LEU A 69 2.87 -5.92 -4.67
C LEU A 69 4.14 -5.92 -3.83
N SER A 70 4.09 -5.21 -2.70
CA SER A 70 5.15 -5.29 -1.71
C SER A 70 5.18 -6.67 -1.05
N PRO A 71 6.37 -7.23 -0.76
CA PRO A 71 6.48 -8.47 -0.01
C PRO A 71 5.90 -8.32 1.40
N SER A 72 5.24 -9.37 1.88
CA SER A 72 4.81 -9.47 3.28
C SER A 72 5.96 -10.11 4.09
N SER A 73 6.56 -9.36 5.01
CA SER A 73 7.66 -9.88 5.85
C SER A 73 7.23 -11.12 6.63
N TYR A 74 6.00 -11.13 7.15
CA TYR A 74 5.42 -12.27 7.85
C TYR A 74 5.38 -13.53 6.99
N ASP A 75 4.80 -13.45 5.79
CA ASP A 75 4.67 -14.61 4.90
C ASP A 75 6.03 -15.08 4.39
N THR A 76 6.93 -14.14 4.04
CA THR A 76 8.31 -14.45 3.63
C THR A 76 9.07 -15.20 4.73
N ALA A 77 8.90 -14.81 6.00
CA ALA A 77 9.50 -15.50 7.13
C ALA A 77 8.99 -16.94 7.29
N TRP A 78 7.68 -17.17 7.11
CA TRP A 78 7.12 -18.51 7.11
C TRP A 78 7.70 -19.38 5.99
N VAL A 79 7.84 -18.83 4.78
CA VAL A 79 8.45 -19.56 3.64
C VAL A 79 9.93 -19.84 3.90
N ALA A 80 10.66 -18.89 4.49
CA ALA A 80 12.08 -19.05 4.83
C ALA A 80 12.31 -20.20 5.83
N MET A 81 11.34 -20.51 6.70
CA MET A 81 11.45 -21.60 7.68
C MET A 81 11.28 -23.00 7.10
N ILE A 82 10.92 -23.15 5.82
CA ILE A 82 10.67 -24.46 5.21
C ILE A 82 12.02 -25.17 4.96
N PRO A 83 12.27 -26.36 5.53
CA PRO A 83 13.50 -27.10 5.27
C PRO A 83 13.51 -27.71 3.87
N SER A 84 14.71 -27.82 3.29
CA SER A 84 14.92 -28.50 2.02
C SER A 84 14.58 -29.99 2.13
N ARG A 85 14.04 -30.56 1.05
CA ARG A 85 13.76 -32.00 0.96
C ARG A 85 15.04 -32.84 1.07
N ASN A 86 16.17 -32.28 0.67
CA ASN A 86 17.46 -32.98 0.62
C ASN A 86 18.26 -32.85 1.93
N SER A 87 17.96 -31.83 2.75
CA SER A 87 18.66 -31.58 4.01
C SER A 87 17.81 -30.73 4.95
N VAL A 88 17.60 -31.23 6.16
CA VAL A 88 16.90 -30.50 7.23
C VAL A 88 17.70 -29.31 7.76
N LYS A 89 19.00 -29.23 7.44
CA LYS A 89 19.90 -28.16 7.87
C LYS A 89 19.98 -26.98 6.90
N GLN A 90 19.20 -27.02 5.80
CA GLN A 90 19.20 -25.96 4.79
C GLN A 90 17.77 -25.51 4.47
N PRO A 91 17.54 -24.21 4.22
CA PRO A 91 16.26 -23.70 3.76
C PRO A 91 15.95 -24.21 2.35
N CYS A 92 14.67 -24.47 2.08
CA CYS A 92 14.18 -24.78 0.74
C CYS A 92 14.23 -23.54 -0.18
N PHE A 93 14.07 -22.35 0.40
CA PHE A 93 14.04 -21.07 -0.29
C PHE A 93 15.04 -20.10 0.37
N PRO A 94 16.35 -20.21 0.06
CA PRO A 94 17.37 -19.36 0.67
C PRO A 94 17.14 -17.87 0.38
N GLN A 95 16.55 -17.54 -0.77
CA GLN A 95 16.27 -16.15 -1.15
C GLN A 95 15.31 -15.45 -0.18
N CYS A 96 14.38 -16.20 0.44
CA CYS A 96 13.50 -15.64 1.46
C CYS A 96 14.27 -15.30 2.75
N LEU A 97 15.28 -16.10 3.08
CA LEU A 97 16.15 -15.84 4.23
C LEU A 97 17.06 -14.63 3.99
N ASP A 98 17.65 -14.54 2.79
CA ASP A 98 18.46 -13.40 2.37
C ASP A 98 17.63 -12.11 2.39
N TRP A 99 16.40 -12.16 1.88
CA TRP A 99 15.49 -11.01 1.93
C TRP A 99 15.24 -10.53 3.36
N ILE A 100 15.05 -11.44 4.32
CA ILE A 100 14.84 -11.07 5.74
C ILE A 100 16.06 -10.34 6.28
N LEU A 101 17.27 -10.83 6.01
CA LEU A 101 18.53 -10.20 6.44
C LEU A 101 18.71 -8.79 5.88
N GLU A 102 18.31 -8.58 4.62
CA GLU A 102 18.49 -7.31 3.91
C GLU A 102 17.41 -6.27 4.22
N ASN A 103 16.27 -6.67 4.79
CA ASN A 103 15.07 -5.81 4.94
C ASN A 103 14.69 -5.56 6.41
N GLN A 104 15.63 -5.71 7.35
CA GLN A 104 15.42 -5.22 8.72
C GLN A 104 15.37 -3.69 8.71
N ARG A 105 14.40 -3.11 9.42
CA ARG A 105 14.29 -1.65 9.58
C ARG A 105 15.33 -1.16 10.60
N GLU A 106 15.60 0.14 10.59
CA GLU A 106 16.56 0.77 11.51
C GLU A 106 16.17 0.60 12.99
N ASP A 107 14.87 0.44 13.29
CA ASP A 107 14.34 0.16 14.63
C ASP A 107 14.43 -1.32 15.02
N GLY A 108 15.02 -2.17 14.17
CA GLY A 108 15.14 -3.60 14.36
C GLY A 108 13.90 -4.41 13.98
N SER A 109 12.80 -3.76 13.57
CA SER A 109 11.54 -4.44 13.23
C SER A 109 11.47 -4.89 11.77
N TRP A 110 10.49 -5.74 11.48
CA TRP A 110 10.02 -6.06 10.14
C TRP A 110 8.52 -5.75 10.02
N GLY A 111 8.03 -5.53 8.81
CA GLY A 111 6.63 -5.24 8.52
C GLY A 111 6.33 -3.74 8.33
N LEU A 112 5.04 -3.38 8.36
CA LEU A 112 4.60 -2.02 8.10
C LEU A 112 4.96 -1.05 9.24
N ASN A 113 5.02 0.24 8.90
CA ASN A 113 5.39 1.28 9.87
C ASN A 113 4.39 1.30 11.06
N PRO A 114 4.87 1.11 12.30
CA PRO A 114 4.03 1.00 13.50
C PRO A 114 3.40 2.34 13.94
N SER A 115 3.66 3.46 13.27
CA SER A 115 3.06 4.78 13.54
C SER A 115 1.53 4.76 13.64
N HIS A 116 0.88 3.78 13.01
CA HIS A 116 -0.55 3.55 13.16
C HIS A 116 -0.80 2.39 14.12
N SER A 117 -1.62 2.60 15.15
CA SER A 117 -1.96 1.60 16.17
C SER A 117 -2.44 0.26 15.58
N LEU A 118 -3.15 0.28 14.44
CA LEU A 118 -3.61 -0.92 13.74
C LEU A 118 -2.48 -1.76 13.11
N LEU A 119 -1.35 -1.13 12.80
CA LEU A 119 -0.19 -1.75 12.15
C LEU A 119 0.86 -2.23 13.15
N VAL A 120 0.74 -1.85 14.43
CA VAL A 120 1.61 -2.37 15.51
C VAL A 120 1.51 -3.90 15.57
N LYS A 121 0.31 -4.47 15.44
CA LYS A 121 0.12 -5.92 15.41
C LYS A 121 0.84 -6.59 14.22
N ASP A 122 0.80 -5.94 13.06
CA ASP A 122 1.47 -6.42 11.85
C ASP A 122 2.99 -6.42 12.03
N SER A 123 3.54 -5.29 12.50
CA SER A 123 4.97 -5.14 12.75
C SER A 123 5.47 -6.14 13.80
N LEU A 124 4.76 -6.31 14.92
CA LEU A 124 5.12 -7.28 15.95
C LEU A 124 5.08 -8.72 15.42
N SER A 125 4.03 -9.09 14.68
CA SER A 125 3.87 -10.46 14.15
C SER A 125 4.94 -10.76 13.10
N SER A 126 5.21 -9.79 12.21
CA SER A 126 6.26 -9.87 11.20
C SER A 126 7.65 -9.98 11.83
N THR A 127 7.95 -9.12 12.80
CA THR A 127 9.24 -9.12 13.51
C THR A 127 9.48 -10.46 14.20
N LEU A 128 8.49 -10.97 14.94
CA LEU A 128 8.60 -12.26 15.60
C LEU A 128 8.83 -13.41 14.60
N ALA A 129 8.08 -13.42 13.49
CA ALA A 129 8.25 -14.43 12.46
C ALA A 129 9.65 -14.40 11.83
N CYS A 130 10.16 -13.20 11.52
CA CYS A 130 11.51 -13.00 10.99
C CYS A 130 12.58 -13.49 11.97
N LEU A 131 12.47 -13.14 13.26
CA LEU A 131 13.40 -13.61 14.30
C LEU A 131 13.37 -15.14 14.44
N LEU A 132 12.19 -15.76 14.37
CA LEU A 132 12.07 -17.23 14.39
C LEU A 132 12.75 -17.86 13.17
N ALA A 133 12.62 -17.27 11.99
CA ALA A 133 13.28 -17.75 10.79
C ALA A 133 14.81 -17.66 10.88
N LEU A 134 15.33 -16.51 11.33
CA LEU A 134 16.77 -16.30 11.55
C LEU A 134 17.32 -17.30 12.57
N ARG A 135 16.64 -17.44 13.71
CA ARG A 135 17.03 -18.36 14.79
C ARG A 135 17.03 -19.82 14.33
N LYS A 136 16.04 -20.22 13.52
CA LYS A 136 15.94 -21.60 13.00
C LYS A 136 17.20 -22.00 12.23
N TRP A 137 17.77 -21.07 11.47
CA TRP A 137 18.93 -21.31 10.62
C TRP A 137 20.26 -20.89 11.25
N GLY A 138 20.25 -20.31 12.45
CA GLY A 138 21.45 -19.88 13.16
C GLY A 138 22.20 -18.76 12.42
N VAL A 139 21.46 -17.85 11.80
CA VAL A 139 22.01 -16.70 11.06
C VAL A 139 21.49 -15.39 11.63
N GLY A 140 22.27 -14.32 11.48
CA GLY A 140 21.84 -12.98 11.86
C GLY A 140 21.89 -12.69 13.36
N ASP A 141 22.79 -13.30 14.12
CA ASP A 141 22.95 -13.05 15.57
C ASP A 141 23.08 -11.55 15.90
N ASN A 142 23.75 -10.78 15.03
CA ASN A 142 23.88 -9.32 15.16
C ASN A 142 22.55 -8.57 15.04
N LEU A 143 21.59 -9.10 14.28
CA LEU A 143 20.26 -8.49 14.07
C LEU A 143 19.30 -8.82 15.21
N VAL A 144 19.58 -9.88 15.97
CA VAL A 144 18.77 -10.36 17.10
C VAL A 144 19.10 -9.59 18.39
N GLN A 145 20.32 -9.04 18.52
CA GLN A 145 20.78 -8.36 19.75
C GLN A 145 20.19 -6.96 19.98
N GLY A 146 19.68 -6.28 18.96
CA GLY A 146 19.11 -4.92 19.08
C GLY A 146 17.80 -4.82 19.87
N VAL A 147 17.22 -5.94 20.31
CA VAL A 147 15.93 -5.98 21.05
C VAL A 147 16.14 -5.96 22.57
N GLY A 148 17.39 -5.91 23.05
CA GLY A 148 17.74 -6.22 24.44
C GLY A 148 18.39 -5.11 25.29
N GLU A 149 18.55 -3.87 24.82
CA GLU A 149 19.20 -2.82 25.63
C GLU A 149 18.15 -1.85 26.17
N GLY A 150 17.47 -2.29 27.24
CA GLY A 150 16.74 -1.40 28.13
C GLY A 150 17.74 -0.75 29.08
N ASP A 151 17.71 0.59 29.13
CA ASP A 151 18.56 1.45 29.94
C ASP A 151 18.55 1.05 31.42
N GLY A 152 19.59 0.32 31.84
CA GLY A 152 19.91 0.06 33.25
C GLY A 152 20.88 1.11 33.75
N LEU A 153 20.37 2.18 34.34
CA LEU A 153 21.17 3.16 35.08
C LEU A 153 21.77 2.53 36.35
N GLU A 154 23.10 2.52 36.37
CA GLU A 154 23.99 2.74 37.53
C GLU A 154 23.88 1.75 38.72
N GLU A 155 24.71 0.72 38.73
CA GLU A 155 25.24 0.15 39.97
C GLU A 155 26.63 0.76 40.24
N GLY A 156 26.65 1.76 41.11
CA GLY A 156 27.85 2.46 41.56
C GLY A 156 28.67 1.60 42.52
N VAL A 157 29.89 1.27 42.10
CA VAL A 157 30.97 0.83 42.98
C VAL A 157 31.41 2.00 43.86
N ARG A 158 31.15 1.92 45.17
CA ARG A 158 32.08 2.26 46.27
C ARG A 158 31.49 1.94 47.63
#